data_AF-A0A7N0TE80-F1
#
_entry.id   AF-A0A7N0TE80-F1
#
_cell.length_a   1.000
_cell.length_b   1.000
_cell.length_c   1.000
_cell.angle_alpha   90.00
_cell.angle_beta   90.00
_cell.angle_gamma   90.00
#
_symmetry.space_group_name_H-M   'P 1'
#
loop_
_entity.id
_entity.type
_entity.pdbx_description
1 polymer ?
#
loop_
_entity_poly.entity_id
_entity_poly.type
_entity_poly.pdbx_seq_one_letter_code
_entity_poly.pdbx_strand_id
1 'polypeptide(L)'
;SIGSSREKVFFDSITQKLECSYKLFLRVGYMCRHGFLIWKCEGVDRIPSYYVLNRWSKHVTYDTSTGCSGRALIVDTCIDSSENIVSQLWIEFRRCLSIAGSDYFKLSELLETIKGAIAGFTKDSSTSVASKFSVIGSLIGSSRPTKVLIYTPEPAF
;
A
#
# COMPACT_ATOMS: atom_id res chain seq x y z
N SER A 1 3.75 -23.78 -9.79
CA SER A 1 4.26 -22.58 -10.48
C SER A 1 3.39 -21.39 -10.13
N ILE A 2 3.85 -20.55 -9.20
CA ILE A 2 3.14 -19.32 -8.81
C ILE A 2 3.46 -18.25 -9.86
N GLY A 3 2.43 -17.73 -10.52
CA GLY A 3 2.54 -16.78 -11.62
C GLY A 3 3.25 -15.49 -11.18
N SER A 4 4.45 -15.27 -11.72
CA SER A 4 5.16 -14.00 -11.62
C SER A 4 4.51 -13.02 -12.60
N SER A 5 3.59 -12.20 -12.10
CA SER A 5 3.29 -10.92 -12.75
C SER A 5 4.61 -10.15 -12.88
N ARG A 6 4.94 -9.67 -14.08
CA ARG A 6 6.19 -8.92 -14.34
C ARG A 6 6.18 -7.64 -13.51
N GLU A 7 6.93 -7.63 -12.42
CA GLU A 7 7.03 -6.47 -11.53
C GLU A 7 8.01 -5.47 -12.12
N LYS A 8 7.58 -4.20 -12.22
CA LYS A 8 8.40 -3.12 -12.76
C LYS A 8 9.29 -2.57 -11.67
N VAL A 9 10.58 -2.49 -11.96
CA VAL A 9 11.57 -1.85 -11.11
C VAL A 9 12.38 -0.90 -11.96
N PHE A 10 12.50 0.34 -11.50
CA PHE A 10 13.31 1.38 -12.11
C PHE A 10 14.46 1.67 -11.17
N PHE A 11 15.67 1.72 -11.72
CA PHE A 11 16.87 2.08 -10.99
C PHE A 11 17.59 3.17 -11.75
N ASP A 12 17.91 4.25 -11.04
CA ASP A 12 18.75 5.33 -11.51
C ASP A 12 20.14 5.14 -10.91
N SER A 13 21.11 4.80 -11.76
CA SER A 13 22.49 4.54 -11.35
C SER A 13 23.23 5.79 -10.90
N ILE A 14 22.78 6.99 -11.29
CA ILE A 14 23.39 8.26 -10.90
C ILE A 14 22.95 8.62 -9.48
N THR A 15 21.65 8.57 -9.22
CA THR A 15 21.10 8.92 -7.90
C THR A 15 21.05 7.75 -6.92
N GLN A 16 21.32 6.53 -7.39
CA GLN A 16 21.14 5.25 -6.69
C GLN A 16 19.71 5.06 -6.15
N LYS A 17 18.73 5.79 -6.70
CA LYS A 17 17.32 5.65 -6.34
C LYS A 17 16.70 4.49 -7.08
N LEU A 18 15.89 3.75 -6.36
CA LEU A 18 15.15 2.60 -6.83
C LEU A 18 13.66 2.77 -6.56
N GLU A 19 12.85 2.61 -7.60
CA GLU A 19 11.40 2.56 -7.52
C GLU A 19 10.89 1.19 -7.95
N CYS A 20 10.13 0.54 -7.08
CA CYS A 20 9.50 -0.75 -7.37
C CYS A 20 7.99 -0.60 -7.28
N SER A 21 7.25 -1.28 -8.17
CA SER A 21 5.78 -1.31 -8.16
C SER A 21 5.19 -1.77 -6.81
N TYR A 22 5.93 -2.53 -6.01
CA TYR A 22 5.52 -2.91 -4.65
C TYR A 22 5.48 -1.74 -3.65
N LYS A 23 6.20 -0.65 -3.92
CA LYS A 23 6.29 0.53 -3.06
C LYS A 23 6.50 0.19 -1.57
N LEU A 24 7.27 -0.87 -1.28
CA LEU A 24 7.41 -1.40 0.08
C LEU A 24 8.13 -0.41 0.99
N PHE A 25 9.14 0.28 0.46
CA PHE A 25 9.84 1.33 1.20
C PHE A 25 8.89 2.45 1.64
N LEU A 26 7.98 2.90 0.77
CA LEU A 26 6.98 3.91 1.13
C LEU A 26 5.97 3.39 2.17
N ARG A 27 5.61 2.09 2.13
CA ARG A 27 4.61 1.51 3.03
C ARG A 27 5.15 1.19 4.43
N VAL A 28 6.35 0.61 4.52
CA VAL A 28 6.90 0.04 5.75
C VAL A 28 8.33 0.48 6.06
N GLY A 29 8.94 1.30 5.21
CA GLY A 29 10.23 1.92 5.48
C GLY A 29 11.45 1.03 5.22
N TYR A 30 11.30 -0.09 4.51
CA TYR A 30 12.41 -0.93 4.08
C TYR A 30 12.23 -1.41 2.63
N MET A 31 13.35 -1.75 1.98
CA MET A 31 13.36 -2.14 0.57
C MET A 31 12.75 -3.52 0.34
N CYS A 32 12.05 -3.69 -0.78
CA CYS A 32 11.57 -5.01 -1.19
C CYS A 32 12.72 -5.89 -1.72
N ARG A 33 12.48 -7.21 -1.81
CA ARG A 33 13.42 -8.17 -2.40
C ARG A 33 13.88 -7.74 -3.80
N HIS A 34 13.00 -7.16 -4.61
CA HIS A 34 13.33 -6.67 -5.95
C HIS A 34 14.36 -5.54 -5.91
N GLY A 35 14.25 -4.64 -4.93
CA GLY A 35 15.21 -3.56 -4.76
C GLY A 35 16.60 -4.05 -4.40
N PHE A 36 16.68 -4.96 -3.43
CA PHE A 36 17.95 -5.56 -3.02
C PHE A 36 18.63 -6.35 -4.15
N LEU A 37 17.87 -7.03 -5.00
CA LEU A 37 18.42 -7.75 -6.14
C LEU A 37 19.08 -6.82 -7.15
N ILE A 38 18.44 -5.69 -7.48
CA ILE A 38 19.03 -4.73 -8.42
C ILE A 38 20.29 -4.10 -7.83
N TRP A 39 20.29 -3.67 -6.57
CA TRP A 39 21.51 -3.17 -5.93
C TRP A 39 22.66 -4.16 -6.00
N LYS A 40 22.38 -5.46 -5.82
CA LYS A 40 23.39 -6.51 -5.97
C LYS A 40 23.90 -6.60 -7.42
N CYS A 41 23.02 -6.53 -8.42
CA CYS A 41 23.42 -6.58 -9.83
C CYS A 41 24.23 -5.35 -10.26
N GLU A 42 23.91 -4.19 -9.70
CA GLU A 42 24.52 -2.89 -10.02
C GLU A 42 25.76 -2.59 -9.17
N GLY A 43 26.22 -3.53 -8.34
CA GLY A 43 27.41 -3.36 -7.50
C GLY A 43 27.25 -2.30 -6.40
N VAL A 44 26.03 -2.07 -5.93
CA VAL A 44 25.76 -1.15 -4.81
C VAL A 44 26.04 -1.88 -3.49
N ASP A 45 27.26 -1.70 -2.99
CA ASP A 45 27.75 -2.39 -1.79
C ASP A 45 27.24 -1.80 -0.47
N ARG A 46 26.66 -0.59 -0.51
CA ARG A 46 26.12 0.10 0.67
C ARG A 46 24.74 0.65 0.37
N ILE A 47 23.83 0.48 1.32
CA ILE A 47 22.49 1.06 1.24
C ILE A 47 22.63 2.60 1.20
N PRO A 48 22.10 3.29 0.16
CA PRO A 48 22.16 4.74 0.09
C PRO A 48 21.50 5.38 1.32
N SER A 49 22.06 6.48 1.82
CA SER A 49 21.62 7.13 3.06
C SER A 49 20.14 7.52 3.05
N TYR A 50 19.60 7.87 1.87
CA TYR A 50 18.17 8.14 1.68
C TYR A 50 17.26 6.98 2.14
N TYR A 51 17.72 5.73 2.02
CA TYR A 51 16.97 4.55 2.42
C TYR A 51 17.21 4.11 3.88
N VAL A 52 18.11 4.80 4.60
CA VAL A 52 18.42 4.54 6.00
C VAL A 52 17.59 5.46 6.89
N LEU A 53 16.41 4.98 7.30
CA LEU A 53 15.52 5.74 8.17
C LEU A 53 16.06 5.82 9.60
N ASN A 54 15.76 6.92 10.32
CA ASN A 54 16.13 7.09 11.73
C ASN A 54 15.58 5.98 12.61
N ARG A 55 14.36 5.50 12.34
CA ARG A 55 13.77 4.32 13.00
C ARG A 55 14.67 3.07 12.97
N TRP A 56 15.49 2.90 11.94
CA TRP A 56 16.38 1.75 11.75
C TRP A 56 17.83 2.03 12.17
N SER A 57 18.15 3.26 12.59
CA SER A 57 19.48 3.67 13.00
C SER A 57 19.67 3.59 14.52
N LYS A 58 20.80 3.03 14.97
CA LYS A 58 21.12 2.87 16.39
C LYS A 58 21.36 4.21 17.12
N HIS A 59 21.72 5.26 16.39
CA HIS A 59 22.01 6.60 16.93
C HIS A 59 20.77 7.49 16.90
N VAL A 60 19.78 7.14 17.72
CA VAL A 60 18.70 8.07 18.07
C VAL A 60 19.22 8.93 19.22
N THR A 61 19.87 10.06 18.92
CA THR A 61 19.96 11.13 19.90
C THR A 61 18.60 11.78 19.97
N TYR A 62 17.87 11.53 21.06
CA TYR A 62 16.71 12.33 21.44
C TYR A 62 17.17 13.79 21.49
N ASP A 63 16.79 14.60 20.49
CA ASP A 63 16.91 16.03 20.66
C ASP A 63 15.91 16.43 21.75
N THR A 64 16.44 16.93 22.86
CA THR A 64 15.70 17.38 24.03
C THR A 64 15.38 18.88 23.93
N SER A 65 15.35 19.46 22.72
CA SER A 65 15.22 20.92 22.57
C SER A 65 13.77 21.42 22.52
N THR A 66 12.79 20.54 22.51
CA THR A 66 11.38 20.94 22.67
C THR A 66 10.82 20.29 23.93
N GLY A 67 10.63 21.10 24.97
CA GLY A 67 10.16 20.71 26.30
C GLY A 67 8.70 20.24 26.31
N CYS A 68 8.42 19.08 25.71
CA CYS A 68 7.21 18.31 25.96
C CYS A 68 7.57 16.98 26.61
N SER A 69 7.27 16.87 27.90
CA SER A 69 7.35 15.62 28.66
C SER A 69 6.37 14.59 28.08
N GLY A 70 6.91 13.49 27.55
CA GLY A 70 6.15 12.29 27.15
C GLY A 70 6.05 12.07 25.64
N ARG A 71 6.94 11.21 25.10
CA ARG A 71 6.93 10.65 23.72
C ARG A 71 6.87 11.69 22.58
N ALA A 72 7.98 12.37 22.34
CA ALA A 72 8.27 12.89 21.00
C ALA A 72 8.55 11.70 20.07
N LEU A 73 7.54 11.27 19.31
CA LEU A 73 7.72 10.33 18.21
C LEU A 73 8.44 11.08 17.08
N ILE A 74 9.66 10.66 16.79
CA ILE A 74 10.46 11.15 15.67
C ILE A 74 9.60 11.07 14.41
N VAL A 75 9.22 12.24 13.90
CA VAL A 75 8.70 12.35 12.55
C VAL A 75 9.89 12.03 11.65
N ASP A 76 9.89 10.82 11.08
CA ASP A 76 10.85 10.40 10.06
C ASP A 76 10.60 11.28 8.81
N THR A 77 11.01 12.55 8.83
CA THR A 77 10.91 13.47 7.69
C THR A 77 12.04 13.19 6.70
N CYS A 78 12.05 11.99 6.12
CA CYS A 78 12.78 11.75 4.88
C CYS A 78 11.75 11.62 3.76
N ILE A 79 11.18 12.75 3.37
CA ILE A 79 10.44 12.82 2.14
C ILE A 79 11.23 13.75 1.25
N ASP A 80 11.99 13.11 0.36
CA ASP A 80 12.47 13.68 -0.88
C ASP A 80 11.38 14.61 -1.41
N SER A 81 11.77 15.84 -1.71
CA SER A 81 10.94 16.94 -2.22
C SER A 81 10.30 16.58 -3.56
N SER A 82 9.35 15.65 -3.52
CA SER A 82 8.48 15.23 -4.60
C SER A 82 7.07 15.34 -4.04
N GLU A 83 6.26 16.17 -4.68
CA GLU A 83 4.85 16.42 -4.41
C GLU A 83 3.96 15.17 -4.65
N ASN A 84 4.38 14.00 -4.17
CA ASN A 84 3.58 12.79 -4.29
C ASN A 84 2.51 12.80 -3.20
N ILE A 85 1.24 12.94 -3.61
CA ILE A 85 0.08 12.95 -2.72
C ILE A 85 0.02 11.74 -1.79
N VAL A 86 0.54 10.58 -2.21
CA VAL A 86 0.59 9.37 -1.37
C VAL A 86 1.56 9.55 -0.20
N SER A 87 2.71 10.18 -0.44
CA SER A 87 3.69 10.49 0.59
C SER A 87 3.11 11.49 1.59
N GLN A 88 2.48 12.57 1.10
CA GLN A 88 1.83 13.57 1.96
C GLN A 88 0.71 12.96 2.82
N LEU A 89 -0.14 12.12 2.22
CA LEU A 89 -1.20 11.42 2.93
C LEU A 89 -0.64 10.56 4.07
N TRP A 90 0.50 9.90 3.84
CA TRP A 90 1.14 9.06 4.85
C TRP A 90 1.76 9.87 6.00
N ILE A 91 2.36 11.05 5.71
CA ILE A 91 2.82 11.98 6.75
C ILE A 91 1.66 12.38 7.65
N GLU A 92 0.58 12.86 7.04
CA GLU A 92 -0.57 13.37 7.79
C GLU A 92 -1.24 12.29 8.61
N PHE A 93 -1.38 11.07 8.05
CA PHE A 93 -1.88 9.93 8.82
C PHE A 93 -1.01 9.62 10.04
N ARG A 94 0.32 9.61 9.87
CA ARG A 94 1.26 9.39 11.00
C ARG A 94 1.22 10.54 12.00
N ARG A 95 1.03 11.78 11.55
CA ARG A 95 0.83 12.96 12.41
C ARG A 95 -0.42 12.80 13.28
N CYS A 96 -1.54 12.37 12.70
CA CYS A 96 -2.77 12.09 13.45
C CYS A 96 -2.55 11.02 14.53
N LEU A 97 -1.86 9.92 14.20
CA LEU A 97 -1.51 8.89 15.18
C LEU A 97 -0.60 9.42 16.30
N SER A 98 0.36 10.29 15.96
CA SER A 98 1.25 10.90 16.96
C SER A 98 0.49 11.83 17.91
N ILE A 99 -0.47 12.60 17.40
CA ILE A 99 -1.29 13.52 18.22
C ILE A 99 -2.29 12.74 19.08
N ALA A 100 -2.87 11.66 18.54
CA ALA A 100 -3.76 10.79 19.29
C ALA A 100 -3.02 10.04 20.41
N GLY A 101 -1.78 9.62 20.16
CA GLY A 101 -0.97 8.91 21.14
C GLY A 101 -1.67 7.63 21.62
N SER A 102 -2.04 7.59 22.89
CA SER A 102 -2.81 6.48 23.50
C SER A 102 -4.23 6.90 23.91
N ASP A 103 -4.68 8.07 23.48
CA ASP A 103 -6.03 8.56 23.72
C ASP A 103 -7.04 7.77 22.87
N TYR A 104 -7.80 6.90 23.54
CA TYR A 104 -8.77 6.03 22.88
C TYR A 104 -9.84 6.82 22.12
N PHE A 105 -10.29 7.97 22.64
CA PHE A 105 -11.33 8.76 22.00
C PHE A 105 -10.83 9.31 20.66
N LYS A 106 -9.62 9.89 20.65
CA LYS A 106 -8.99 10.39 19.42
C LYS A 106 -8.70 9.28 18.41
N LEU A 107 -8.26 8.12 18.89
CA LEU A 107 -8.01 6.95 18.04
C LEU A 107 -9.32 6.42 17.42
N SER A 108 -10.40 6.38 18.21
CA SER A 108 -11.72 5.99 17.74
C SER A 108 -12.27 6.97 16.70
N GLU A 109 -12.13 8.28 16.94
CA GLU A 109 -12.55 9.32 15.99
C GLU A 109 -11.78 9.24 14.66
N LEU A 110 -10.46 9.06 14.74
CA LEU A 110 -9.61 8.86 13.56
C LEU A 110 -10.01 7.60 12.78
N LEU A 111 -10.30 6.51 13.49
CA LEU A 111 -10.73 5.25 12.88
C LEU A 111 -12.07 5.41 12.15
N GLU A 112 -13.06 6.05 12.77
CA GLU A 112 -14.37 6.29 12.14
C GLU A 112 -14.26 7.23 10.93
N THR A 113 -13.39 8.25 11.01
CA THR A 113 -13.10 9.13 9.88
C THR A 113 -12.54 8.35 8.68
N ILE A 114 -11.59 7.43 8.92
CA ILE A 114 -11.00 6.60 7.87
C ILE A 114 -12.03 5.64 7.28
N LYS A 115 -12.84 4.99 8.12
CA LYS A 115 -13.94 4.13 7.65
C LYS A 115 -14.92 4.91 6.76
N GLY A 116 -15.29 6.13 7.16
CA GLY A 116 -16.15 7.01 6.39
C GLY A 116 -15.55 7.36 5.02
N ALA A 117 -14.26 7.72 4.98
CA ALA A 117 -13.56 8.00 3.73
C ALA A 117 -13.52 6.78 2.79
N ILE A 118 -13.21 5.58 3.32
CA ILE A 118 -13.23 4.34 2.54
C ILE A 118 -14.62 4.08 1.96
N ALA A 119 -15.67 4.23 2.78
CA ALA A 119 -17.05 4.06 2.32
C ALA A 119 -17.41 5.03 1.19
N GLY A 120 -16.96 6.30 1.28
CA GLY A 120 -17.08 7.29 0.20
C GLY A 120 -16.45 6.81 -1.11
N PHE A 121 -15.20 6.35 -1.06
CA PHE A 121 -14.49 5.87 -2.26
C PHE A 121 -15.11 4.61 -2.88
N THR A 122 -15.71 3.74 -2.08
CA THR A 122 -16.37 2.53 -2.60
C THR A 122 -17.72 2.80 -3.27
N LYS A 123 -18.38 3.92 -2.96
CA LYS A 123 -19.65 4.31 -3.59
C LYS A 123 -19.46 4.76 -5.04
N ASP A 124 -18.36 5.44 -5.36
CA ASP A 124 -18.08 5.93 -6.71
C ASP A 124 -17.68 4.81 -7.69
N SER A 125 -17.27 3.65 -7.17
CA SER A 125 -17.00 2.45 -7.99
C SER A 125 -18.26 1.64 -8.30
N SER A 126 -19.43 2.05 -7.79
CA SER A 126 -20.72 1.56 -8.27
C SER A 126 -21.09 2.22 -9.61
N THR A 127 -20.22 2.07 -10.62
CA THR A 127 -20.77 1.80 -11.94
C THR A 127 -21.64 0.58 -11.74
N SER A 128 -22.95 0.76 -11.93
CA SER A 128 -23.93 -0.30 -12.06
C SER A 128 -23.50 -1.20 -13.22
N VAL A 129 -22.49 -2.03 -12.99
CA VAL A 129 -22.36 -3.28 -13.69
C VAL A 129 -23.38 -4.14 -12.99
N ALA A 130 -24.63 -3.97 -13.44
CA ALA A 130 -25.61 -5.03 -13.38
C ALA A 130 -24.83 -6.32 -13.61
N SER A 131 -24.85 -7.22 -12.61
CA SER A 131 -24.10 -8.47 -12.61
C SER A 131 -24.01 -9.00 -14.04
N LYS A 132 -22.84 -9.47 -14.52
CA LYS A 132 -22.68 -9.87 -15.94
C LYS A 132 -23.84 -10.75 -16.45
N PHE A 133 -24.46 -11.51 -15.56
CA PHE A 133 -25.69 -12.29 -15.78
C PHE A 133 -26.96 -11.47 -16.06
N SER A 134 -27.15 -10.32 -15.43
CA SER A 134 -28.25 -9.37 -15.66
C SER A 134 -28.18 -8.75 -17.05
N VAL A 135 -26.98 -8.43 -17.56
CA VAL A 135 -26.79 -7.91 -18.92
C VAL A 135 -27.10 -9.01 -19.95
N ILE A 136 -26.63 -10.23 -19.71
CA ILE A 136 -26.93 -11.38 -20.58
C ILE A 136 -28.44 -11.68 -20.61
N GLY A 137 -29.12 -11.62 -19.45
CA GLY A 137 -30.56 -11.85 -19.36
C GLY A 137 -31.40 -10.85 -20.15
N SER A 138 -31.01 -9.57 -20.18
CA SER A 138 -31.74 -8.55 -20.93
C SER A 138 -31.52 -8.63 -22.45
N LEU A 139 -30.37 -9.16 -22.89
CA LEU A 139 -30.06 -9.32 -24.32
C LEU A 139 -30.66 -10.59 -24.94
N ILE A 140 -30.75 -11.67 -24.17
CA ILE A 140 -31.16 -13.00 -24.68
C ILE A 140 -32.63 -13.33 -24.29
N GLY A 141 -33.25 -12.54 -23.41
CA GLY A 141 -34.66 -12.70 -23.02
C GLY A 141 -34.94 -13.94 -22.15
N SER A 142 -33.91 -14.67 -21.75
CA SER A 142 -34.01 -15.89 -20.96
C SER A 142 -33.27 -15.75 -19.64
N SER A 143 -33.94 -16.11 -18.54
CA SER A 143 -33.33 -16.20 -17.20
C SER A 143 -32.64 -17.57 -17.00
N ARG A 144 -31.70 -17.64 -16.05
CA ARG A 144 -30.95 -18.87 -15.75
C ARG A 144 -31.91 -19.98 -15.30
N PRO A 145 -31.90 -21.18 -15.92
CA PRO A 145 -32.68 -22.31 -15.43
C PRO A 145 -32.25 -22.66 -14.00
N THR A 146 -33.20 -22.86 -13.10
CA THR A 146 -32.95 -23.26 -11.70
C THR A 146 -32.56 -24.74 -11.58
N LYS A 147 -32.81 -25.54 -12.62
CA LYS A 147 -32.44 -26.95 -12.71
C LYS A 147 -31.80 -27.22 -14.07
N VAL A 148 -30.63 -27.83 -14.04
CA VAL A 148 -29.93 -28.35 -15.23
C VAL A 148 -29.77 -29.83 -15.03
N LEU A 149 -30.29 -30.63 -15.97
CA LEU A 149 -30.15 -32.08 -15.95
C LEU A 149 -28.91 -32.45 -16.75
N ILE A 150 -27.90 -33.00 -16.09
CA ILE A 150 -26.62 -33.37 -16.71
C ILE A 150 -26.59 -34.89 -16.82
N TYR A 151 -26.51 -35.41 -18.04
CA TYR A 151 -26.27 -36.83 -18.28
C TYR A 151 -24.76 -37.09 -18.33
N THR A 152 -24.32 -38.16 -17.69
CA THR A 152 -22.93 -38.64 -17.82
C THR A 152 -22.73 -39.22 -19.22
N PRO A 153 -21.59 -38.93 -19.90
CA PRO A 153 -21.29 -39.56 -21.17
C PRO A 153 -21.11 -41.09 -20.98
N GLU A 154 -21.60 -41.87 -21.94
CA GLU A 154 -21.42 -43.32 -21.93
C GLU A 154 -19.93 -43.67 -21.96
N PRO A 155 -19.48 -44.67 -21.19
CA PRO A 155 -18.11 -45.14 -21.27
C PRO A 155 -17.84 -45.69 -22.67
N ALA A 156 -16.83 -45.15 -23.34
CA ALA A 156 -16.33 -45.71 -24.59
C ALA A 156 -15.71 -47.09 -24.30
N PHE A 157 -16.25 -48.14 -24.94
CA PHE A 157 -15.68 -49.49 -24.94
C PHE A 157 -14.41 -49.56 -25.79
#